data_AF-A0A1G7QEL2-F1
#
_entry.id   AF-A0A1G7QEL2-F1
#
_cell.length_a   1.000
_cell.length_b   1.000
_cell.length_c   1.000
_cell.angle_alpha   90.00
_cell.angle_beta   90.00
_cell.angle_gamma   90.00
#
_symmetry.space_group_name_H-M   'P 1'
#
loop_
_entity.id
_entity.type
_entity.pdbx_description
1 polymer ?
#
loop_
_entity_poly.entity_id
_entity_poly.type
_entity_poly.pdbx_seq_one_letter_code
_entity_poly.pdbx_strand_id
1 'polypeptide(L)'
;MYLVTRAQVRRSGIADAIVAQEIVERTFMEKRAAQAVCGQEVSMIPQQLETGAFYSLPGYLSKANVAGVKWTTHVPKTSRHADYTNPVVVLNDLKTGVPIALVEGQLISGLRTAGVSSTALKYLANPETRSVLICGSGFQAVRQLEGILPFLPRLREVHFWSRHRAHAEAMHQQFAEILQERGIHGTVHGSLPDRLDFAEIVLGVTSAATPYLRPEHFSRGHLYVHIGMNDIEAEAIQAFDQIVCDDFQAGVKTSSQSLFRLARADASVEEKVALLENLLPPDSEEGGPPVMSIRQNEQQKLMFNAFGLPIFDLALAAEALQRLANLGEEYLSRFDLYGEEVTTIYE
;
A
#
# COMPACT_ATOMS: atom_id res chain seq x y z
N MET A 1 -13.33 -24.64 -4.03
CA MET A 1 -12.61 -23.35 -3.90
C MET A 1 -11.66 -23.19 -5.08
N TYR A 2 -11.24 -21.97 -5.41
CA TYR A 2 -10.20 -21.69 -6.41
C TYR A 2 -8.86 -21.37 -5.77
N LEU A 3 -7.77 -21.84 -6.37
CA LEU A 3 -6.40 -21.41 -6.06
C LEU A 3 -5.96 -20.40 -7.13
N VAL A 4 -5.66 -19.18 -6.72
CA VAL A 4 -5.26 -18.11 -7.64
C VAL A 4 -3.79 -17.78 -7.41
N THR A 5 -2.95 -18.26 -8.33
CA THR A 5 -1.50 -18.07 -8.31
C THR A 5 -1.09 -16.65 -8.68
N ARG A 6 0.17 -16.28 -8.39
CA ARG A 6 0.76 -15.00 -8.84
C ARG A 6 0.64 -14.77 -10.35
N ALA A 7 0.80 -15.84 -11.15
CA ALA A 7 0.70 -15.75 -12.60
C ALA A 7 -0.74 -15.45 -13.06
N GLN A 8 -1.73 -16.04 -12.39
CA GLN A 8 -3.15 -15.75 -12.62
C GLN A 8 -3.51 -14.34 -12.16
N VAL A 9 -3.00 -13.88 -11.02
CA VAL A 9 -3.15 -12.48 -10.58
C VAL A 9 -2.64 -11.52 -11.66
N ARG A 10 -1.44 -11.76 -12.23
CA ARG A 10 -0.93 -10.95 -13.36
C ARG A 10 -1.83 -11.03 -14.59
N ARG A 11 -2.27 -12.25 -14.95
CA ARG A 11 -3.13 -12.48 -16.13
C ARG A 11 -4.48 -11.77 -16.04
N SER A 12 -5.03 -11.63 -14.83
CA SER A 12 -6.30 -10.91 -14.62
C SER A 12 -6.24 -9.42 -15.00
N GLY A 13 -5.03 -8.86 -15.20
CA GLY A 13 -4.83 -7.46 -15.55
C GLY A 13 -4.78 -6.51 -14.35
N ILE A 14 -5.08 -6.98 -13.12
CA ILE A 14 -5.05 -6.11 -11.93
C ILE A 14 -3.63 -5.67 -11.52
N ALA A 15 -2.60 -6.25 -12.14
CA ALA A 15 -1.22 -5.85 -11.91
C ALA A 15 -0.80 -4.58 -12.67
N ASP A 16 -1.67 -4.05 -13.52
CA ASP A 16 -1.53 -2.71 -14.07
C ASP A 16 -1.71 -1.66 -12.96
N ALA A 17 -0.83 -0.67 -12.92
CA ALA A 17 -0.78 0.32 -11.85
C ALA A 17 -2.02 1.24 -11.81
N ILE A 18 -2.58 1.56 -12.98
CA ILE A 18 -3.80 2.40 -13.07
C ILE A 18 -4.98 1.57 -12.57
N VAL A 19 -5.13 0.35 -13.08
CA VAL A 19 -6.21 -0.57 -12.67
C VAL A 19 -6.17 -0.83 -11.16
N ALA A 20 -5.00 -1.11 -10.59
CA ALA A 20 -4.86 -1.35 -9.16
C ALA A 20 -5.26 -0.12 -8.33
N GLN A 21 -4.89 1.08 -8.79
CA GLN A 21 -5.25 2.33 -8.13
C GLN A 21 -6.76 2.60 -8.20
N GLU A 22 -7.40 2.39 -9.36
CA GLU A 22 -8.86 2.54 -9.51
C GLU A 22 -9.63 1.64 -8.55
N ILE A 23 -9.21 0.37 -8.43
CA ILE A 23 -9.83 -0.58 -7.49
C ILE A 23 -9.68 -0.08 -6.04
N VAL A 24 -8.49 0.44 -5.68
CA VAL A 24 -8.22 0.96 -4.34
C VAL A 24 -9.06 2.22 -4.06
N GLU A 25 -9.12 3.15 -4.99
CA GLU A 25 -9.91 4.39 -4.89
C GLU A 25 -11.40 4.09 -4.72
N ARG A 26 -11.95 3.19 -5.54
CA ARG A 26 -13.31 2.67 -5.37
C ARG A 26 -13.52 2.08 -3.98
N THR A 27 -12.55 1.31 -3.49
CA THR A 27 -12.64 0.67 -2.16
C THR A 27 -12.62 1.70 -1.03
N PHE A 28 -11.90 2.83 -1.17
CA PHE A 28 -12.00 3.93 -0.20
C PHE A 28 -13.39 4.58 -0.20
N MET A 29 -14.02 4.75 -1.36
CA MET A 29 -15.40 5.25 -1.43
C MET A 29 -16.38 4.26 -0.77
N GLU A 30 -16.20 2.96 -1.01
CA GLU A 30 -16.96 1.92 -0.31
C GLU A 30 -16.72 1.93 1.20
N LYS A 31 -15.48 2.20 1.66
CA LYS A 31 -15.16 2.37 3.09
C LYS A 31 -15.93 3.54 3.69
N ARG A 32 -15.92 4.72 3.02
CA ARG A 32 -16.68 5.90 3.44
C ARG A 32 -18.18 5.61 3.57
N ALA A 33 -18.72 4.80 2.67
CA ALA A 33 -20.11 4.36 2.67
C ALA A 33 -20.41 3.20 3.66
N ALA A 34 -19.44 2.78 4.47
CA ALA A 34 -19.52 1.62 5.37
C ALA A 34 -19.86 0.29 4.65
N GLN A 35 -19.47 0.16 3.38
CA GLN A 35 -19.65 -1.03 2.54
C GLN A 35 -18.36 -1.84 2.38
N ALA A 36 -17.21 -1.26 2.69
CA ALA A 36 -15.93 -1.95 2.86
C ALA A 36 -15.48 -1.78 4.31
N VAL A 37 -15.45 -2.87 5.07
CA VAL A 37 -15.23 -2.81 6.53
C VAL A 37 -14.06 -3.69 6.93
N CYS A 38 -13.12 -3.08 7.65
CA CYS A 38 -12.01 -3.78 8.29
C CYS A 38 -12.48 -4.44 9.59
N GLY A 39 -12.14 -5.72 9.77
CA GLY A 39 -12.19 -6.34 11.08
C GLY A 39 -10.96 -5.97 11.91
N GLN A 40 -10.96 -6.35 13.18
CA GLN A 40 -9.82 -6.12 14.07
C GLN A 40 -8.63 -6.98 13.64
N GLU A 41 -7.48 -6.32 13.42
CA GLU A 41 -6.20 -7.01 13.22
C GLU A 41 -5.79 -7.77 14.48
N VAL A 42 -5.33 -9.01 14.31
CA VAL A 42 -4.74 -9.81 15.37
C VAL A 42 -3.29 -10.12 15.01
N SER A 43 -2.36 -9.65 15.85
CA SER A 43 -0.94 -9.97 15.77
C SER A 43 -0.58 -11.13 16.70
N MET A 44 0.17 -12.10 16.19
CA MET A 44 0.75 -13.19 16.97
C MET A 44 2.27 -13.17 16.85
N ILE A 45 2.94 -13.10 18.00
CA ILE A 45 4.40 -13.07 18.11
C ILE A 45 4.82 -14.31 18.90
N PRO A 46 5.23 -15.40 18.22
CA PRO A 46 5.67 -16.61 18.90
C PRO A 46 6.91 -16.36 19.75
N GLN A 47 6.87 -16.75 21.03
CA GLN A 47 7.99 -16.56 21.96
C GLN A 47 9.26 -17.32 21.52
N GLN A 48 9.10 -18.38 20.72
CA GLN A 48 10.21 -19.19 20.21
C GLN A 48 10.99 -18.52 19.08
N LEU A 49 10.47 -17.43 18.51
CA LEU A 49 11.17 -16.67 17.47
C LEU A 49 11.85 -15.46 18.11
N GLU A 50 13.16 -15.33 17.91
CA GLU A 50 13.90 -14.13 18.33
C GLU A 50 13.32 -12.87 17.67
N THR A 51 12.90 -13.00 16.41
CA THR A 51 12.14 -11.98 15.67
C THR A 51 11.16 -12.66 14.72
N GLY A 52 9.92 -12.21 14.71
CA GLY A 52 8.90 -12.69 13.78
C GLY A 52 7.48 -12.40 14.25
N ALA A 53 6.57 -12.18 13.30
CA ALA A 53 5.17 -11.93 13.61
C ALA A 53 4.24 -12.50 12.53
N PHE A 54 3.03 -12.85 12.94
CA PHE A 54 1.96 -13.36 12.09
C PHE A 54 0.74 -12.46 12.30
N TYR A 55 0.11 -12.04 11.22
CA TYR A 55 -1.01 -11.11 11.27
C TYR A 55 -2.21 -11.69 10.55
N SER A 56 -3.34 -11.71 11.26
CA SER A 56 -4.66 -11.94 10.69
C SER A 56 -5.33 -10.59 10.48
N LEU A 57 -5.64 -10.28 9.23
CA LEU A 57 -6.20 -8.99 8.80
C LEU A 57 -7.55 -9.26 8.11
N PRO A 58 -8.65 -9.42 8.89
CA PRO A 58 -9.96 -9.74 8.35
C PRO A 58 -10.71 -8.50 7.84
N GLY A 59 -11.71 -8.70 6.98
CA GLY A 59 -12.64 -7.67 6.53
C GLY A 59 -13.75 -8.22 5.65
N TYR A 60 -14.63 -7.34 5.18
CA TYR A 60 -15.63 -7.69 4.17
C TYR A 60 -15.92 -6.52 3.21
N LEU A 61 -16.42 -6.87 2.04
CA LEU A 61 -16.85 -5.97 0.97
C LEU A 61 -18.29 -6.33 0.58
N SER A 62 -19.25 -5.47 0.93
CA SER A 62 -20.67 -5.71 0.67
C SER A 62 -21.00 -5.74 -0.82
N LYS A 63 -20.43 -4.83 -1.62
CA LYS A 63 -20.69 -4.77 -3.08
C LYS A 63 -20.14 -5.99 -3.81
N ALA A 64 -18.94 -6.41 -3.46
CA ALA A 64 -18.31 -7.61 -4.04
C ALA A 64 -18.84 -8.93 -3.45
N ASN A 65 -19.73 -8.87 -2.44
CA ASN A 65 -20.29 -10.03 -1.75
C ASN A 65 -19.22 -10.98 -1.18
N VAL A 66 -18.13 -10.43 -0.64
CA VAL A 66 -17.03 -11.22 -0.05
C VAL A 66 -16.74 -10.82 1.40
N ALA A 67 -16.52 -11.83 2.24
CA ALA A 67 -15.77 -11.70 3.48
C ALA A 67 -14.42 -12.37 3.29
N GLY A 68 -13.41 -11.99 4.05
CA GLY A 68 -12.12 -12.65 3.93
C GLY A 68 -11.10 -12.21 4.94
N VAL A 69 -9.90 -12.75 4.77
CA VAL A 69 -8.75 -12.43 5.60
C VAL A 69 -7.49 -12.45 4.76
N LYS A 70 -6.65 -11.42 4.93
CA LYS A 70 -5.23 -11.56 4.58
C LYS A 70 -4.52 -12.15 5.78
N TRP A 71 -3.90 -13.30 5.56
CA TRP A 71 -2.97 -13.89 6.49
C TRP A 71 -1.54 -13.59 6.02
N THR A 72 -0.74 -12.92 6.84
CA THR A 72 0.64 -12.57 6.47
C THR A 72 1.62 -12.91 7.58
N THR A 73 2.79 -13.39 7.18
CA THR A 73 3.91 -13.68 8.07
C THR A 73 5.03 -12.69 7.81
N HIS A 74 5.73 -12.28 8.85
CA HIS A 74 6.87 -11.38 8.81
C HIS A 74 7.99 -12.07 9.58
N VAL A 75 8.80 -12.86 8.88
CA VAL A 75 9.85 -13.67 9.48
C VAL A 75 11.16 -13.36 8.76
N PRO A 76 12.27 -13.13 9.47
CA PRO A 76 13.57 -12.90 8.83
C PRO A 76 13.90 -14.01 7.84
N LYS A 77 14.59 -13.65 6.75
CA LYS A 77 14.97 -14.62 5.72
C LYS A 77 15.90 -15.68 6.32
N THR A 78 15.39 -16.90 6.47
CA THR A 78 16.17 -18.08 6.91
C THR A 78 16.78 -18.83 5.74
N SER A 79 16.36 -18.55 4.50
CA SER A 79 16.88 -19.17 3.29
C SER A 79 16.80 -18.23 2.09
N ARG A 80 17.47 -18.60 0.99
CA ARG A 80 17.43 -17.87 -0.29
C ARG A 80 16.05 -17.85 -0.97
N HIS A 81 15.15 -18.75 -0.58
CA HIS A 81 13.85 -18.94 -1.24
C HIS A 81 12.67 -18.35 -0.46
N ALA A 82 12.89 -17.87 0.76
CA ALA A 82 11.85 -17.23 1.56
C ALA A 82 11.91 -15.71 1.39
N ASP A 83 10.78 -15.11 1.03
CA ASP A 83 10.61 -13.67 1.17
C ASP A 83 10.37 -13.31 2.64
N TYR A 84 10.70 -12.06 2.98
CA TYR A 84 10.52 -11.56 4.35
C TYR A 84 9.05 -11.60 4.76
N THR A 85 8.14 -11.43 3.80
CA THR A 85 6.70 -11.59 3.99
C THR A 85 6.12 -12.64 3.06
N ASN A 86 5.25 -13.50 3.58
CA ASN A 86 4.58 -14.54 2.78
C ASN A 86 3.06 -14.49 3.01
N PRO A 87 2.33 -13.53 2.36
CA PRO A 87 0.90 -13.41 2.55
C PRO A 87 0.09 -14.33 1.63
N VAL A 88 -1.10 -14.68 2.11
CA VAL A 88 -2.20 -15.24 1.32
C VAL A 88 -3.49 -14.49 1.64
N VAL A 89 -4.42 -14.44 0.70
CA VAL A 89 -5.76 -13.87 0.90
C VAL A 89 -6.78 -14.98 0.73
N VAL A 90 -7.62 -15.19 1.75
CA VAL A 90 -8.76 -16.10 1.70
C VAL A 90 -10.02 -15.29 1.46
N LEU A 91 -10.82 -15.70 0.49
CA LEU A 91 -12.13 -15.13 0.18
C LEU A 91 -13.24 -16.14 0.49
N ASN A 92 -14.29 -15.67 1.12
CA ASN A 92 -15.53 -16.38 1.42
C ASN A 92 -16.70 -15.62 0.80
N ASP A 93 -17.72 -16.35 0.37
CA ASP A 93 -18.99 -15.76 -0.02
C ASP A 93 -19.64 -15.15 1.23
N LEU A 94 -19.98 -13.86 1.17
CA LEU A 94 -20.46 -13.11 2.33
C LEU A 94 -21.82 -13.64 2.83
N LYS A 95 -22.64 -14.23 1.96
CA LYS A 95 -24.00 -14.70 2.30
C LYS A 95 -24.01 -16.11 2.88
N THR A 96 -23.22 -17.01 2.29
CA THR A 96 -23.21 -18.44 2.61
C THR A 96 -22.05 -18.83 3.53
N GLY A 97 -21.02 -18.00 3.62
CA GLY A 97 -19.78 -18.29 4.35
C GLY A 97 -18.85 -19.28 3.63
N VAL A 98 -19.25 -19.83 2.48
CA VAL A 98 -18.48 -20.84 1.75
C VAL A 98 -17.15 -20.25 1.26
N PRO A 99 -16.01 -20.93 1.48
CA PRO A 99 -14.72 -20.49 0.94
C PRO A 99 -14.72 -20.51 -0.59
N ILE A 100 -14.49 -19.34 -1.19
CA ILE A 100 -14.45 -19.15 -2.64
C ILE A 100 -13.03 -19.37 -3.16
N ALA A 101 -12.03 -18.68 -2.60
CA ALA A 101 -10.68 -18.68 -3.15
C ALA A 101 -9.56 -18.50 -2.13
N LEU A 102 -8.40 -19.08 -2.44
CA LEU A 102 -7.11 -18.78 -1.82
C LEU A 102 -6.22 -18.11 -2.87
N VAL A 103 -5.84 -16.87 -2.62
CA VAL A 103 -5.11 -16.01 -3.56
C VAL A 103 -3.70 -15.72 -3.05
N GLU A 104 -2.73 -15.77 -3.95
CA GLU A 104 -1.35 -15.36 -3.66
C GLU A 104 -1.29 -13.90 -3.18
N GLY A 105 -0.77 -13.67 -1.98
CA GLY A 105 -0.93 -12.39 -1.30
C GLY A 105 0.25 -11.42 -1.41
N GLN A 106 1.45 -11.83 -1.83
CA GLN A 106 2.61 -10.95 -1.90
C GLN A 106 2.46 -9.94 -3.04
N LEU A 107 2.06 -10.39 -4.24
CA LEU A 107 1.78 -9.46 -5.33
C LEU A 107 0.62 -8.53 -4.98
N ILE A 108 -0.47 -9.07 -4.43
CA ILE A 108 -1.63 -8.28 -3.95
C ILE A 108 -1.18 -7.21 -2.94
N SER A 109 -0.37 -7.58 -1.95
CA SER A 109 0.16 -6.65 -0.94
C SER A 109 1.02 -5.55 -1.56
N GLY A 110 1.78 -5.86 -2.61
CA GLY A 110 2.53 -4.86 -3.37
C GLY A 110 1.61 -3.90 -4.11
N LEU A 111 0.68 -4.45 -4.89
CA LEU A 111 -0.27 -3.68 -5.71
C LEU A 111 -1.15 -2.75 -4.87
N ARG A 112 -1.75 -3.25 -3.79
CA ARG A 112 -2.62 -2.41 -2.94
C ARG A 112 -1.85 -1.32 -2.21
N THR A 113 -0.62 -1.58 -1.75
CA THR A 113 0.16 -0.56 -1.03
C THR A 113 0.59 0.55 -1.99
N ALA A 114 0.96 0.19 -3.22
CA ALA A 114 1.24 1.14 -4.28
C ALA A 114 -0.02 1.90 -4.71
N GLY A 115 -1.15 1.21 -4.86
CA GLY A 115 -2.47 1.77 -5.20
C GLY A 115 -2.98 2.77 -4.17
N VAL A 116 -2.76 2.52 -2.87
CA VAL A 116 -3.09 3.48 -1.80
C VAL A 116 -2.22 4.73 -1.93
N SER A 117 -0.93 4.55 -2.21
CA SER A 117 0.01 5.67 -2.34
C SER A 117 -0.28 6.50 -3.60
N SER A 118 -0.55 5.87 -4.74
CA SER A 118 -0.92 6.58 -5.97
C SER A 118 -2.29 7.26 -5.85
N THR A 119 -3.25 6.67 -5.13
CA THR A 119 -4.50 7.35 -4.77
C THR A 119 -4.21 8.59 -3.92
N ALA A 120 -3.36 8.49 -2.89
CA ALA A 120 -2.97 9.65 -2.10
C ALA A 120 -2.28 10.74 -2.95
N LEU A 121 -1.36 10.35 -3.85
CA LEU A 121 -0.68 11.30 -4.73
C LEU A 121 -1.65 12.02 -5.67
N LYS A 122 -2.65 11.32 -6.22
CA LYS A 122 -3.69 11.92 -7.08
C LYS A 122 -4.37 13.13 -6.42
N TYR A 123 -4.51 13.13 -5.10
CA TYR A 123 -5.20 14.19 -4.35
C TYR A 123 -4.29 15.14 -3.58
N LEU A 124 -3.04 14.75 -3.27
CA LEU A 124 -2.14 15.51 -2.40
C LEU A 124 -0.91 16.08 -3.13
N ALA A 125 -0.49 15.45 -4.23
CA ALA A 125 0.67 15.90 -4.98
C ALA A 125 0.37 17.19 -5.75
N ASN A 126 1.41 18.00 -5.97
CA ASN A 126 1.32 19.06 -6.96
C ASN A 126 1.27 18.40 -8.36
N PRO A 127 0.27 18.68 -9.22
CA PRO A 127 0.25 18.17 -10.60
C PRO A 127 1.49 18.52 -11.42
N GLU A 128 2.23 19.55 -10.99
CA GLU A 128 3.48 20.01 -11.59
C GLU A 128 4.73 19.31 -11.07
N THR A 129 4.59 18.32 -10.17
CA THR A 129 5.72 17.59 -9.56
C THR A 129 6.68 17.05 -10.62
N ARG A 130 7.97 17.36 -10.44
CA ARG A 130 9.09 17.02 -11.32
C ARG A 130 10.11 16.09 -10.69
N SER A 131 10.17 15.98 -9.37
CA SER A 131 11.16 15.13 -8.71
C SER A 131 10.62 14.32 -7.54
N VAL A 132 11.07 13.07 -7.45
CA VAL A 132 10.72 12.12 -6.39
C VAL A 132 11.99 11.50 -5.80
N LEU A 133 12.05 11.36 -4.48
CA LEU A 133 13.03 10.53 -3.79
C LEU A 133 12.36 9.28 -3.23
N ILE A 134 12.93 8.12 -3.53
CA ILE A 134 12.57 6.86 -2.89
C ILE A 134 13.66 6.42 -1.90
N CYS A 135 13.28 6.37 -0.62
CA CYS A 135 14.11 5.88 0.47
C CYS A 135 13.75 4.41 0.76
N GLY A 136 14.58 3.50 0.26
CA GLY A 136 14.36 2.06 0.29
C GLY A 136 14.55 1.44 -1.09
N SER A 137 14.90 0.15 -1.09
CA SER A 137 15.22 -0.59 -2.32
C SER A 137 14.71 -2.03 -2.28
N GLY A 138 13.70 -2.29 -1.43
CA GLY A 138 13.08 -3.61 -1.28
C GLY A 138 11.87 -3.80 -2.19
N PHE A 139 11.17 -4.92 -2.01
CA PHE A 139 9.97 -5.26 -2.79
C PHE A 139 8.94 -4.12 -2.82
N GLN A 140 8.61 -3.52 -1.67
CA GLN A 140 7.66 -2.41 -1.60
C GLN A 140 8.17 -1.17 -2.33
N ALA A 141 9.46 -0.83 -2.24
CA ALA A 141 10.01 0.31 -2.96
C ALA A 141 9.87 0.16 -4.48
N VAL A 142 10.14 -1.04 -5.01
CA VAL A 142 9.90 -1.37 -6.43
C VAL A 142 8.42 -1.18 -6.79
N ARG A 143 7.50 -1.74 -5.99
CA ARG A 143 6.05 -1.63 -6.25
C ARG A 143 5.57 -0.18 -6.17
N GLN A 144 6.09 0.61 -5.25
CA GLN A 144 5.78 2.04 -5.15
C GLN A 144 6.16 2.78 -6.42
N LEU A 145 7.40 2.63 -6.89
CA LEU A 145 7.85 3.34 -8.09
C LEU A 145 7.02 2.93 -9.32
N GLU A 146 6.75 1.64 -9.51
CA GLU A 146 5.83 1.16 -10.57
C GLU A 146 4.43 1.78 -10.45
N GLY A 147 3.90 1.88 -9.22
CA GLY A 147 2.54 2.36 -8.97
C GLY A 147 2.37 3.86 -9.13
N ILE A 148 3.38 4.68 -8.80
CA ILE A 148 3.25 6.14 -8.84
C ILE A 148 3.61 6.75 -10.20
N LEU A 149 4.45 6.09 -11.00
CA LEU A 149 4.94 6.63 -12.28
C LEU A 149 3.82 7.07 -13.24
N PRO A 150 2.68 6.34 -13.39
CA PRO A 150 1.57 6.80 -14.23
C PRO A 150 0.87 8.06 -13.73
N PHE A 151 0.96 8.36 -12.43
CA PHE A 151 0.25 9.45 -11.76
C PHE A 151 1.06 10.74 -11.65
N LEU A 152 2.32 10.73 -12.13
CA LEU A 152 3.21 11.88 -12.13
C LEU A 152 3.66 12.19 -13.57
N PRO A 153 2.77 12.69 -14.45
CA PRO A 153 3.07 12.87 -15.88
C PRO A 153 4.16 13.93 -16.17
N ARG A 154 4.41 14.83 -15.22
CA ARG A 154 5.45 15.87 -15.32
C ARG A 154 6.77 15.50 -14.64
N LEU A 155 6.89 14.27 -14.13
CA LEU A 155 8.11 13.78 -13.50
C LEU A 155 9.30 13.86 -14.47
N ARG A 156 10.43 14.31 -13.96
CA ARG A 156 11.71 14.46 -14.70
C ARG A 156 12.87 13.81 -13.96
N GLU A 157 12.80 13.68 -12.64
CA GLU A 157 13.87 13.12 -11.84
C GLU A 157 13.33 12.09 -10.84
N VAL A 158 14.01 10.93 -10.76
CA VAL A 158 13.81 9.94 -9.70
C VAL A 158 15.14 9.71 -9.00
N HIS A 159 15.13 9.98 -7.71
CA HIS A 159 16.27 9.79 -6.83
C HIS A 159 16.10 8.51 -6.01
N PHE A 160 17.16 7.74 -5.90
CA PHE A 160 17.18 6.48 -5.19
C PHE A 160 18.14 6.58 -4.01
N TRP A 161 17.67 6.20 -2.83
CA TRP A 161 18.53 6.04 -1.67
C TRP A 161 18.17 4.76 -0.92
N SER A 162 19.21 4.07 -0.44
CA SER A 162 19.08 2.95 0.47
C SER A 162 20.33 2.91 1.34
N ARG A 163 20.20 2.40 2.57
CA ARG A 163 21.34 2.21 3.49
C ARG A 163 22.49 1.46 2.85
N HIS A 164 22.17 0.52 1.95
CA HIS A 164 23.13 -0.18 1.12
C HIS A 164 23.04 0.35 -0.31
N ARG A 165 23.99 1.21 -0.68
CA ARG A 165 24.07 1.84 -2.01
C ARG A 165 23.89 0.85 -3.16
N ALA A 166 24.55 -0.31 -3.10
CA ALA A 166 24.44 -1.34 -4.14
C ALA A 166 23.01 -1.81 -4.41
N HIS A 167 22.13 -1.82 -3.39
CA HIS A 167 20.72 -2.16 -3.59
C HIS A 167 19.94 -1.03 -4.27
N ALA A 168 20.27 0.23 -3.98
CA ALA A 168 19.70 1.38 -4.69
C ALA A 168 20.16 1.40 -6.16
N GLU A 169 21.42 1.08 -6.43
CA GLU A 169 21.96 0.94 -7.80
C GLU A 169 21.26 -0.19 -8.57
N ALA A 170 21.04 -1.35 -7.93
CA ALA A 170 20.30 -2.46 -8.53
C ALA A 170 18.85 -2.09 -8.86
N MET A 171 18.16 -1.39 -7.95
CA MET A 171 16.82 -0.89 -8.21
C MET A 171 16.82 0.15 -9.34
N HIS A 172 17.73 1.12 -9.33
CA HIS A 172 17.86 2.09 -10.42
C HIS A 172 18.05 1.39 -11.78
N GLN A 173 18.93 0.38 -11.84
CA GLN A 173 19.15 -0.40 -13.06
C GLN A 173 17.90 -1.16 -13.52
N GLN A 174 17.08 -1.68 -12.58
CA GLN A 174 15.81 -2.34 -12.89
C GLN A 174 14.82 -1.40 -13.59
N PHE A 175 14.86 -0.09 -13.29
CA PHE A 175 13.98 0.92 -13.89
C PHE A 175 14.62 1.69 -15.05
N ALA A 176 15.86 1.39 -15.44
CA ALA A 176 16.60 2.19 -16.43
C ALA A 176 15.84 2.33 -17.77
N GLU A 177 15.27 1.23 -18.27
CA GLU A 177 14.52 1.21 -19.54
C GLU A 177 13.26 2.08 -19.46
N ILE A 178 12.39 1.87 -18.47
CA ILE A 178 11.14 2.64 -18.34
C ILE A 178 11.40 4.13 -18.02
N LEU A 179 12.46 4.46 -17.28
CA LEU A 179 12.84 5.85 -17.04
C LEU A 179 13.35 6.51 -18.33
N GLN A 180 14.17 5.81 -19.11
CA GLN A 180 14.66 6.29 -20.40
C GLN A 180 13.51 6.53 -21.38
N GLU A 181 12.58 5.57 -21.51
CA GLU A 181 11.39 5.69 -22.38
C GLU A 181 10.52 6.91 -22.02
N ARG A 182 10.45 7.24 -20.73
CA ARG A 182 9.69 8.38 -20.21
C ARG A 182 10.48 9.69 -20.17
N GLY A 183 11.76 9.68 -20.55
CA GLY A 183 12.63 10.86 -20.46
C GLY A 183 12.86 11.34 -19.02
N ILE A 184 12.89 10.41 -18.06
CA ILE A 184 13.12 10.66 -16.63
C ILE A 184 14.57 10.32 -16.29
N HIS A 185 15.26 11.23 -15.61
CA HIS A 185 16.63 11.03 -15.14
C HIS A 185 16.64 10.31 -13.78
N GLY A 186 17.37 9.20 -13.71
CA GLY A 186 17.59 8.46 -12.45
C GLY A 186 18.89 8.90 -11.76
N THR A 187 18.87 9.09 -10.44
CA THR A 187 20.08 9.43 -9.66
C THR A 187 20.15 8.60 -8.38
N VAL A 188 21.29 7.94 -8.16
CA VAL A 188 21.53 7.18 -6.92
C VAL A 188 22.38 8.01 -5.96
N HIS A 189 21.89 8.19 -4.73
CA HIS A 189 22.60 8.90 -3.68
C HIS A 189 23.37 7.93 -2.79
N GLY A 190 24.66 8.20 -2.57
CA GLY A 190 25.51 7.37 -1.70
C GLY A 190 25.24 7.56 -0.20
N SER A 191 24.67 8.70 0.18
CA SER A 191 24.23 9.05 1.52
C SER A 191 22.97 9.91 1.42
N LEU A 192 22.18 9.96 2.48
CA LEU A 192 21.02 10.87 2.52
C LEU A 192 21.54 12.28 2.82
N PRO A 193 21.31 13.29 1.95
CA PRO A 193 21.75 14.65 2.23
C PRO A 193 20.95 15.27 3.38
N ASP A 194 21.52 16.26 4.08
CA ASP A 194 20.87 16.94 5.22
C ASP A 194 19.55 17.65 4.84
N ARG A 195 19.38 17.98 3.55
CA ARG A 195 18.16 18.56 2.97
C ARG A 195 17.77 17.80 1.72
N LEU A 196 16.46 17.60 1.54
CA LEU A 196 15.92 16.84 0.41
C LEU A 196 15.31 17.75 -0.67
N ASP A 197 15.74 19.01 -0.75
CA ASP A 197 15.18 20.06 -1.64
C ASP A 197 15.25 19.72 -3.14
N PHE A 198 16.02 18.69 -3.52
CA PHE A 198 16.04 18.15 -4.88
C PHE A 198 14.79 17.33 -5.23
N ALA A 199 14.01 16.89 -4.23
CA ALA A 199 12.82 16.06 -4.39
C ALA A 199 11.57 16.75 -3.81
N GLU A 200 10.53 16.90 -4.62
CA GLU A 200 9.24 17.46 -4.15
C GLU A 200 8.41 16.42 -3.38
N ILE A 201 8.53 15.14 -3.74
CA ILE A 201 7.91 14.02 -3.05
C ILE A 201 8.99 13.11 -2.48
N VAL A 202 8.86 12.74 -1.20
CA VAL A 202 9.75 11.78 -0.54
C VAL A 202 8.93 10.55 -0.13
N LEU A 203 9.34 9.36 -0.56
CA LEU A 203 8.73 8.08 -0.16
C LEU A 203 9.62 7.37 0.86
N GLY A 204 9.12 7.21 2.08
CA GLY A 204 9.74 6.38 3.11
C GLY A 204 9.22 4.95 3.03
N VAL A 205 10.03 4.03 2.49
CA VAL A 205 9.70 2.61 2.26
C VAL A 205 10.81 1.68 2.76
N THR A 206 11.24 1.88 4.01
CA THR A 206 12.28 1.06 4.62
C THR A 206 11.78 0.16 5.76
N SER A 207 12.61 -0.80 6.11
CA SER A 207 12.50 -1.60 7.33
C SER A 207 13.51 -1.14 8.40
N ALA A 208 13.77 0.17 8.49
CA ALA A 208 14.71 0.71 9.45
C ALA A 208 14.28 0.38 10.89
N ALA A 209 15.26 0.04 11.73
CA ALA A 209 15.02 -0.20 13.15
C ALA A 209 14.87 1.12 13.92
N THR A 210 15.54 2.18 13.45
CA THR A 210 15.56 3.52 14.05
C THR A 210 15.27 4.57 12.97
N PRO A 211 14.67 5.71 13.33
CA PRO A 211 14.42 6.79 12.39
C PRO A 211 15.69 7.39 11.82
N TYR A 212 15.59 7.85 10.57
CA TYR A 212 16.67 8.48 9.83
C TYR A 212 16.21 9.79 9.16
N LEU A 213 14.91 9.99 8.95
CA LEU A 213 14.33 11.25 8.48
C LEU A 213 14.05 12.18 9.67
N ARG A 214 14.87 13.21 9.75
CA ARG A 214 14.82 14.34 10.70
C ARG A 214 14.10 15.59 10.15
N PRO A 215 13.72 16.57 10.99
CA PRO A 215 13.04 17.79 10.55
C PRO A 215 13.79 18.56 9.45
N GLU A 216 15.11 18.60 9.49
CA GLU A 216 15.96 19.39 8.59
C GLU A 216 15.89 18.90 7.14
N HIS A 217 15.53 17.64 6.93
CA HIS A 217 15.35 17.06 5.61
C HIS A 217 14.17 17.66 4.85
N PHE A 218 13.17 18.18 5.55
CA PHE A 218 11.90 18.59 4.96
C PHE A 218 11.75 20.10 4.86
N SER A 219 11.82 20.59 3.62
CA SER A 219 11.51 21.97 3.27
C SER A 219 10.03 22.19 2.97
N ARG A 220 9.63 23.46 2.90
CA ARG A 220 8.28 23.87 2.51
C ARG A 220 7.89 23.26 1.16
N GLY A 221 6.63 22.85 1.04
CA GLY A 221 6.05 22.25 -0.16
C GLY A 221 6.22 20.74 -0.29
N HIS A 222 7.10 20.11 0.50
CA HIS A 222 7.28 18.66 0.45
C HIS A 222 5.99 17.89 0.71
N LEU A 223 5.81 16.82 -0.05
CA LEU A 223 4.90 15.73 0.28
C LEU A 223 5.70 14.51 0.71
N TYR A 224 5.52 14.08 1.95
CA TYR A 224 6.11 12.84 2.45
C TYR A 224 5.08 11.72 2.44
N VAL A 225 5.40 10.59 1.82
CA VAL A 225 4.59 9.38 1.78
C VAL A 225 5.24 8.34 2.68
N HIS A 226 4.64 8.11 3.85
CA HIS A 226 5.15 7.21 4.88
C HIS A 226 4.50 5.83 4.78
N ILE A 227 5.31 4.84 4.43
CA ILE A 227 4.91 3.43 4.30
C ILE A 227 5.74 2.54 5.24
N GLY A 228 7.01 2.90 5.45
CA GLY A 228 7.92 2.23 6.37
C GLY A 228 7.45 2.28 7.83
N MET A 229 8.14 1.51 8.69
CA MET A 229 7.76 1.42 10.11
C MET A 229 8.34 2.59 10.91
N ASN A 230 9.66 2.77 10.87
CA ASN A 230 10.36 3.73 11.72
C ASN A 230 11.17 4.71 10.88
N ASP A 231 10.66 5.18 9.75
CA ASP A 231 11.50 5.96 8.83
C ASP A 231 11.79 7.38 9.33
N ILE A 232 10.86 7.94 10.12
CA ILE A 232 10.82 9.36 10.48
C ILE A 232 10.80 9.58 12.00
N GLU A 233 11.50 10.63 12.46
CA GLU A 233 11.54 11.11 13.85
C GLU A 233 10.23 11.83 14.25
N ALA A 234 9.91 11.83 15.54
CA ALA A 234 8.66 12.43 16.03
C ALA A 234 8.58 13.93 15.76
N GLU A 235 9.69 14.63 15.97
CA GLU A 235 9.86 16.07 15.73
C GLU A 235 9.63 16.41 14.26
N ALA A 236 10.04 15.51 13.35
CA ALA A 236 9.83 15.70 11.92
C ALA A 236 8.36 15.55 11.55
N ILE A 237 7.63 14.60 12.14
CA ILE A 237 6.18 14.44 11.97
C ILE A 237 5.45 15.69 12.47
N GLN A 238 5.81 16.20 13.66
CA GLN A 238 5.22 17.41 14.22
C GLN A 238 5.43 18.65 13.34
N ALA A 239 6.50 18.67 12.53
CA ALA A 239 6.80 19.76 11.63
C ALA A 239 5.94 19.79 10.35
N PHE A 240 5.11 18.77 10.08
CA PHE A 240 4.15 18.81 8.97
C PHE A 240 2.94 19.68 9.33
N ASP A 241 2.40 20.38 8.33
CA ASP A 241 1.26 21.27 8.49
C ASP A 241 -0.05 20.48 8.54
N GLN A 242 -0.15 19.40 7.73
CA GLN A 242 -1.23 18.44 7.77
C GLN A 242 -0.77 17.01 7.49
N ILE A 243 -1.52 16.06 8.05
CA ILE A 243 -1.28 14.62 7.93
C ILE A 243 -2.55 13.97 7.38
N VAL A 244 -2.43 13.18 6.32
CA VAL A 244 -3.52 12.42 5.73
C VAL A 244 -3.28 10.94 5.97
N CYS A 245 -4.28 10.21 6.45
CA CYS A 245 -4.18 8.78 6.74
C CYS A 245 -5.23 7.98 5.96
N ASP A 246 -4.95 6.71 5.71
CA ASP A 246 -5.96 5.74 5.26
C ASP A 246 -6.86 5.27 6.43
N ASP A 247 -6.30 5.08 7.62
CA ASP A 247 -7.07 4.93 8.87
C ASP A 247 -6.23 5.29 10.09
N PHE A 248 -6.55 6.43 10.71
CA PHE A 248 -5.79 6.91 11.87
C PHE A 248 -6.12 6.12 13.14
N GLN A 249 -7.42 5.95 13.41
CA GLN A 249 -7.89 5.37 14.67
C GLN A 249 -7.56 3.88 14.80
N ALA A 250 -7.61 3.13 13.70
CA ALA A 250 -7.15 1.75 13.69
C ALA A 250 -5.62 1.68 13.93
N GLY A 251 -4.85 2.53 13.23
CA GLY A 251 -3.39 2.57 13.36
C GLY A 251 -2.91 2.92 14.78
N VAL A 252 -3.53 3.90 15.44
CA VAL A 252 -3.22 4.28 16.83
C VAL A 252 -3.39 3.11 17.80
N LYS A 253 -4.30 2.16 17.53
CA LYS A 253 -4.54 1.03 18.43
C LYS A 253 -3.49 -0.08 18.32
N THR A 254 -3.02 -0.39 17.11
CA THR A 254 -2.25 -1.62 16.87
C THR A 254 -0.87 -1.39 16.27
N SER A 255 -0.68 -0.31 15.51
CA SER A 255 0.52 -0.14 14.69
C SER A 255 1.72 0.37 15.47
N SER A 256 2.91 -0.11 15.09
CA SER A 256 4.20 0.38 15.57
C SER A 256 4.82 1.48 14.69
N GLN A 257 4.14 1.95 13.64
CA GLN A 257 4.68 3.02 12.78
C GLN A 257 4.93 4.31 13.56
N SER A 258 5.91 5.11 13.13
CA SER A 258 6.31 6.35 13.81
C SER A 258 5.14 7.29 14.15
N LEU A 259 4.20 7.52 13.21
CA LEU A 259 3.03 8.39 13.44
C LEU A 259 2.16 7.88 14.58
N PHE A 260 1.83 6.59 14.58
CA PHE A 260 0.92 6.01 15.57
C PHE A 260 1.57 5.88 16.94
N ARG A 261 2.89 5.63 17.00
CA ARG A 261 3.65 5.71 18.26
C ARG A 261 3.62 7.13 18.83
N LEU A 262 3.80 8.15 17.99
CA LEU A 262 3.70 9.55 18.42
C LEU A 262 2.29 9.91 18.89
N ALA A 263 1.25 9.57 18.12
CA ALA A 263 -0.14 9.88 18.47
C ALA A 263 -0.59 9.28 19.81
N ARG A 264 -0.03 8.12 20.21
CA ARG A 264 -0.26 7.55 21.56
C ARG A 264 0.44 8.32 22.68
N ALA A 265 1.54 9.00 22.38
CA ALA A 265 2.28 9.82 23.33
C ALA A 265 1.80 11.27 23.38
N ASP A 266 1.27 11.78 22.27
CA ASP A 266 0.82 13.15 22.07
C ASP A 266 -0.47 13.17 21.23
N ALA A 267 -1.60 13.32 21.91
CA ALA A 267 -2.93 13.34 21.28
C ALA A 267 -3.15 14.57 20.39
N SER A 268 -2.37 15.65 20.54
CA SER A 268 -2.52 16.86 19.72
C SER A 268 -2.22 16.63 18.24
N VAL A 269 -1.50 15.55 17.91
CA VAL A 269 -1.26 15.14 16.52
C VAL A 269 -2.57 14.92 15.75
N GLU A 270 -3.62 14.44 16.43
CA GLU A 270 -4.92 14.19 15.80
C GLU A 270 -5.54 15.47 15.21
N GLU A 271 -5.24 16.65 15.76
CA GLU A 271 -5.75 17.94 15.26
C GLU A 271 -5.29 18.25 13.82
N LYS A 272 -4.20 17.62 13.37
CA LYS A 272 -3.65 17.77 12.01
C LYS A 272 -4.11 16.70 11.03
N VAL A 273 -4.89 15.72 11.50
CA VAL A 273 -5.19 14.50 10.74
C VAL A 273 -6.48 14.64 9.94
N ALA A 274 -6.40 14.32 8.64
CA ALA A 274 -7.54 14.05 7.79
C ALA A 274 -7.51 12.59 7.29
N LEU A 275 -8.68 12.04 6.96
CA LEU A 275 -8.78 10.71 6.34
C LEU A 275 -8.91 10.85 4.82
N LEU A 276 -8.15 10.04 4.08
CA LEU A 276 -8.10 10.10 2.63
C LEU A 276 -9.47 9.86 1.99
N GLU A 277 -10.29 8.96 2.52
CA GLU A 277 -11.63 8.71 1.99
C GLU A 277 -12.57 9.93 2.04
N ASN A 278 -12.32 10.87 2.95
CA ASN A 278 -13.11 12.10 3.07
C ASN A 278 -12.70 13.15 2.02
N LEU A 279 -11.58 12.95 1.33
CA LEU A 279 -11.09 13.84 0.28
C LEU A 279 -11.61 13.42 -1.10
N LEU A 280 -11.93 12.14 -1.27
CA LEU A 280 -12.38 11.59 -2.55
C LEU A 280 -13.70 12.20 -3.02
N PRO A 281 -13.92 12.35 -4.34
CA PRO A 281 -15.19 12.81 -4.89
C PRO A 281 -16.38 11.97 -4.39
N PRO A 282 -17.61 12.51 -4.47
CA PRO A 282 -18.81 11.71 -4.24
C PRO A 282 -18.91 10.59 -5.28
N ASP A 283 -19.59 9.49 -4.92
CA ASP A 283 -19.71 8.29 -5.76
C ASP A 283 -20.32 8.58 -7.16
N SER A 284 -21.12 9.65 -7.30
CA SER A 284 -21.69 10.10 -8.57
C SER A 284 -20.67 10.76 -9.52
N GLU A 285 -19.48 11.09 -9.03
CA GLU A 285 -18.42 11.80 -9.73
C GLU A 285 -17.07 11.07 -9.56
N GLU A 286 -17.07 9.72 -9.63
CA GLU A 286 -15.84 8.92 -9.55
C GLU A 286 -14.76 9.44 -10.52
N GLY A 287 -13.56 9.68 -9.99
CA GLY A 287 -12.45 10.30 -10.73
C GLY A 287 -12.53 11.83 -10.87
N GLY A 288 -13.56 12.46 -10.31
CA GLY A 288 -13.71 13.91 -10.22
C GLY A 288 -12.74 14.59 -9.23
N PRO A 289 -12.80 15.92 -9.11
CA PRO A 289 -11.95 16.66 -8.18
C PRO A 289 -12.25 16.27 -6.72
N PRO A 290 -11.28 16.46 -5.79
CA PRO A 290 -11.54 16.20 -4.39
C PRO A 290 -12.68 17.06 -3.85
N VAL A 291 -13.43 16.51 -2.88
CA VAL A 291 -14.50 17.24 -2.16
C VAL A 291 -13.92 18.44 -1.40
N MET A 292 -12.66 18.34 -0.96
CA MET A 292 -11.91 19.42 -0.32
C MET A 292 -10.43 19.33 -0.68
N SER A 293 -9.82 20.46 -1.05
CA SER A 293 -8.36 20.53 -1.22
C SER A 293 -7.67 20.59 0.13
N ILE A 294 -6.84 19.59 0.45
CA ILE A 294 -5.97 19.63 1.64
C ILE A 294 -4.78 20.56 1.42
N ARG A 295 -4.26 20.61 0.19
CA ARG A 295 -3.20 21.54 -0.19
C ARG A 295 -3.81 22.94 -0.39
N GLN A 296 -3.55 23.83 0.56
CA GLN A 296 -4.03 25.21 0.55
C GLN A 296 -3.06 26.16 -0.16
N ASN A 297 -1.78 25.80 -0.22
CA ASN A 297 -0.74 26.53 -0.96
C ASN A 297 0.46 25.62 -1.29
N GLU A 298 1.35 26.09 -2.16
CA GLU A 298 2.55 25.35 -2.61
C GLU A 298 3.62 25.18 -1.52
N GLN A 299 3.57 25.96 -0.43
CA GLN A 299 4.55 25.92 0.65
C GLN A 299 4.19 24.94 1.77
N GLN A 300 2.96 24.41 1.76
CA GLN A 300 2.46 23.51 2.78
C GLN A 300 3.21 22.16 2.74
N LYS A 301 3.73 21.74 3.89
CA LYS A 301 4.29 20.40 4.10
C LYS A 301 3.19 19.43 4.43
N LEU A 302 3.02 18.44 3.57
CA LEU A 302 2.02 17.39 3.74
C LEU A 302 2.68 16.04 4.02
N MET A 303 2.08 15.28 4.92
CA MET A 303 2.43 13.89 5.14
C MET A 303 1.22 13.02 4.78
N PHE A 304 1.43 11.96 4.01
CA PHE A 304 0.50 10.86 3.90
C PHE A 304 1.06 9.66 4.68
N ASN A 305 0.25 9.02 5.52
CA ASN A 305 0.64 7.84 6.27
C ASN A 305 -0.27 6.65 5.91
N ALA A 306 0.32 5.60 5.35
CA ALA A 306 -0.38 4.36 5.03
C ALA A 306 -0.26 3.37 6.20
N PHE A 307 -1.34 3.18 6.97
CA PHE A 307 -1.46 2.11 7.96
C PHE A 307 -1.54 0.74 7.27
N GLY A 308 -2.39 0.63 6.25
CA GLY A 308 -2.63 -0.60 5.49
C GLY A 308 -3.90 -1.32 5.92
N LEU A 309 -4.91 -1.29 5.06
CA LEU A 309 -6.23 -1.87 5.33
C LEU A 309 -6.46 -3.18 4.56
N PRO A 310 -6.99 -4.24 5.21
CA PRO A 310 -7.24 -5.52 4.55
C PRO A 310 -8.28 -5.44 3.42
N ILE A 311 -9.20 -4.48 3.48
CA ILE A 311 -10.23 -4.30 2.44
C ILE A 311 -9.63 -4.13 1.04
N PHE A 312 -8.44 -3.52 0.92
CA PHE A 312 -7.76 -3.38 -0.37
C PHE A 312 -7.16 -4.70 -0.86
N ASP A 313 -6.69 -5.54 0.05
CA ASP A 313 -6.22 -6.89 -0.30
C ASP A 313 -7.41 -7.75 -0.79
N LEU A 314 -8.55 -7.66 -0.10
CA LEU A 314 -9.78 -8.35 -0.49
C LEU A 314 -10.31 -7.85 -1.83
N ALA A 315 -10.29 -6.53 -2.07
CA ALA A 315 -10.83 -5.94 -3.28
C ALA A 315 -10.03 -6.36 -4.53
N LEU A 316 -8.70 -6.29 -4.45
CA LEU A 316 -7.85 -6.78 -5.54
C LEU A 316 -7.99 -8.30 -5.75
N ALA A 317 -8.04 -9.09 -4.67
CA ALA A 317 -8.21 -10.53 -4.78
C ALA A 317 -9.55 -10.93 -5.42
N ALA A 318 -10.65 -10.26 -5.02
CA ALA A 318 -11.98 -10.49 -5.57
C ALA A 318 -12.06 -10.06 -7.04
N GLU A 319 -11.49 -8.89 -7.39
CA GLU A 319 -11.43 -8.42 -8.77
C GLU A 319 -10.62 -9.39 -9.66
N ALA A 320 -9.46 -9.85 -9.19
CA ALA A 320 -8.64 -10.82 -9.93
C ALA A 320 -9.41 -12.10 -10.22
N LEU A 321 -10.10 -12.65 -9.22
CA LEU A 321 -10.94 -13.84 -9.38
C LEU A 321 -12.07 -13.60 -10.39
N GLN A 322 -12.80 -12.49 -10.26
CA GLN A 322 -13.91 -12.17 -11.15
C GLN A 322 -13.45 -12.00 -12.61
N ARG A 323 -12.34 -11.31 -12.85
CA ARG A 323 -11.78 -11.12 -14.19
C ARG A 323 -11.33 -12.44 -14.81
N LEU A 324 -10.70 -13.32 -14.03
CA LEU A 324 -10.32 -14.66 -14.50
C LEU A 324 -11.55 -15.52 -14.82
N ALA A 325 -12.57 -15.50 -13.96
CA ALA A 325 -13.83 -16.21 -14.21
C ALA A 325 -14.51 -15.73 -15.50
N ASN A 326 -14.46 -14.42 -15.79
CA ASN A 326 -14.98 -13.84 -17.03
C ASN A 326 -14.18 -14.24 -18.28
N LEU A 327 -12.89 -14.57 -18.14
CA LEU A 327 -12.08 -15.09 -19.24
C LEU A 327 -12.40 -16.57 -19.54
N GLY A 328 -12.82 -17.33 -18.52
CA GLY A 328 -13.16 -18.76 -18.62
C GLY A 328 -12.66 -19.56 -17.41
N GLU A 329 -13.39 -20.61 -17.03
CA GLU A 329 -13.01 -21.45 -15.86
C GLU A 329 -11.67 -22.17 -16.06
N GLU A 330 -11.23 -22.39 -17.29
CA GLU A 330 -9.93 -22.99 -17.62
C GLU A 330 -8.73 -22.14 -17.14
N TYR A 331 -8.97 -20.85 -16.85
CA TYR A 331 -7.96 -19.96 -16.29
C TYR A 331 -7.88 -20.01 -14.77
N LEU A 332 -8.75 -20.79 -14.12
CA LEU A 332 -8.82 -20.97 -12.68
C LEU A 332 -8.42 -22.39 -12.28
N SER A 333 -7.63 -22.50 -11.22
CA SER A 333 -7.30 -23.80 -10.64
C SER A 333 -8.34 -24.15 -9.58
N ARG A 334 -9.20 -25.14 -9.85
CA ARG A 334 -10.19 -25.61 -8.87
C ARG A 334 -9.52 -26.57 -7.88
N PHE A 335 -9.80 -26.34 -6.61
CA PHE A 335 -9.47 -27.23 -5.50
C PHE A 335 -10.77 -27.71 -4.86
N ASP A 336 -10.96 -29.03 -4.86
CA ASP A 336 -12.05 -29.66 -4.12
C ASP A 336 -11.69 -29.66 -2.64
N LEU A 337 -12.42 -28.85 -1.88
CA LEU A 337 -12.18 -28.68 -0.45
C LEU A 337 -12.66 -29.88 0.37
N TYR A 338 -13.66 -30.61 -0.16
CA TYR A 338 -14.33 -31.69 0.57
C TYR A 338 -13.80 -33.05 0.14
N GLY A 339 -13.33 -33.20 -1.11
CA GLY A 339 -12.79 -34.46 -1.62
C GLY A 339 -13.85 -35.57 -1.67
N GLU A 340 -15.12 -35.19 -1.60
CA GLU A 340 -16.26 -36.09 -1.70
C GLU A 340 -16.58 -36.25 -3.19
N GLU A 341 -16.68 -37.48 -3.69
CA GLU A 341 -17.41 -37.72 -4.93
C GLU A 341 -18.79 -37.07 -4.76
N VAL A 342 -19.22 -36.24 -5.71
CA VAL A 342 -20.49 -35.49 -5.62
C VAL A 342 -21.65 -36.50 -5.57
N THR A 343 -21.93 -37.05 -4.40
CA THR A 343 -23.17 -37.72 -4.06
C THR A 343 -23.98 -36.71 -3.28
N THR A 344 -24.83 -35.99 -4.02
CA THR A 344 -26.10 -35.41 -3.53
C THR A 344 -26.21 -35.26 -2.02
N ILE A 345 -25.82 -34.11 -1.49
CA ILE A 345 -26.34 -33.65 -0.20
C ILE A 345 -26.70 -32.18 -0.38
N TYR A 346 -27.92 -31.93 -0.83
CA TYR A 346 -28.81 -30.83 -0.44
C TYR A 346 -30.19 -31.15 -1.07
N GLU A 347 -31.01 -31.90 -0.34
CA GLU A 347 -32.48 -31.80 -0.43
C GLU A 347 -32.96 -30.64 0.46
#